data_AF-A0A6N7H977-F1
#
_entry.id   AF-A0A6N7H977-F1
#
_cell.length_a   1.000
_cell.length_b   1.000
_cell.length_c   1.000
_cell.angle_alpha   90.00
_cell.angle_beta   90.00
_cell.angle_gamma   90.00
#
_symmetry.space_group_name_H-M   'P 1'
#
loop_
_entity.id
_entity.type
_entity.pdbx_description
1 polymer ?
#
loop_
_entity_poly.entity_id
_entity_poly.type
_entity_poly.pdbx_seq_one_letter_code
_entity_poly.pdbx_strand_id
1 'polypeptide(L)'
;MSGIEFDTELVKERNAVRLWLPAELAQRLGDERLVPAVVTINGTPVRTTLHKMNGGYMMAVNKAVQGQMGATAGDAVHVLVERDSAERTVEVPANLADALAKAGARDAFDKLTPFRQNELLKSVTSARTDDTRARRIDQAVQALTSTAG
;
A
#
# COMPACT_ATOMS: atom_id res chain seq x y z
N MET A 1 -0.95 -21.41 8.05
CA MET A 1 0.08 -20.37 7.80
C MET A 1 0.29 -19.66 9.13
N SER A 2 1.52 -19.63 9.65
CA SER A 2 1.79 -19.09 10.99
C SER A 2 2.12 -17.60 10.88
N GLY A 3 1.15 -16.74 11.22
CA GLY A 3 1.39 -15.32 11.41
C GLY A 3 2.43 -15.05 12.50
N ILE A 4 2.96 -13.84 12.50
CA ILE A 4 3.87 -13.32 13.52
C ILE A 4 3.06 -12.38 14.40
N GLU A 5 2.91 -12.72 15.67
CA GLU A 5 2.11 -11.95 16.62
C GLU A 5 3.01 -11.40 17.74
N PHE A 6 2.85 -10.12 18.08
CA PHE A 6 3.64 -9.44 19.10
C PHE A 6 2.99 -8.12 19.52
N ASP A 7 3.34 -7.65 20.72
CA ASP A 7 3.01 -6.30 21.18
C ASP A 7 4.19 -5.36 20.90
N THR A 8 3.89 -4.12 20.52
CA THR A 8 4.91 -3.09 20.26
C THR A 8 4.34 -1.70 20.52
N GLU A 9 5.20 -0.69 20.52
CA GLU A 9 4.81 0.71 20.61
C GLU A 9 4.91 1.38 19.25
N LEU A 10 3.96 2.26 18.93
CA LEU A 10 4.07 3.12 17.76
C LEU A 10 5.09 4.23 18.01
N VAL A 11 6.23 4.17 17.33
CA VAL A 11 7.33 5.11 17.55
C VAL A 11 7.21 6.32 16.63
N LYS A 12 7.28 7.53 17.19
CA LYS A 12 7.45 8.76 16.40
C LYS A 12 8.92 8.99 16.09
N GLU A 13 9.27 8.91 14.82
CA GLU A 13 10.60 9.23 14.31
C GLU A 13 10.52 10.45 13.40
N ARG A 14 11.08 11.57 13.87
CA ARG A 14 10.97 12.88 13.20
C ARG A 14 9.48 13.21 12.95
N ASN A 15 9.07 13.23 11.69
CA ASN A 15 7.71 13.56 11.24
C ASN A 15 6.87 12.33 10.87
N ALA A 16 7.40 11.11 11.05
CA ALA A 16 6.71 9.87 10.73
C ALA A 16 6.40 9.06 11.99
N VAL A 17 5.28 8.35 11.99
CA VAL A 17 4.99 7.31 12.98
C VAL A 17 5.29 5.96 12.34
N ARG A 18 5.99 5.09 13.06
CA ARG A 18 6.44 3.79 12.58
C ARG A 18 6.07 2.69 13.55
N LEU A 19 5.73 1.55 12.97
CA LEU A 19 5.60 0.29 13.68
C LEU A 19 6.79 -0.56 13.29
N TRP A 20 7.55 -1.02 14.28
CA TRP A 20 8.71 -1.88 14.10
C TRP A 20 8.38 -3.32 14.47
N LEU A 21 8.82 -4.25 13.63
CA LEU A 21 8.83 -5.66 13.94
C LEU A 21 10.12 -5.98 14.72
N PRO A 22 10.03 -6.75 15.82
CA PRO A 22 11.21 -7.27 16.51
C PRO A 22 12.15 -8.01 15.55
N ALA A 23 13.46 -7.82 15.69
CA ALA A 23 14.45 -8.33 14.75
C ALA A 23 14.45 -9.86 14.67
N GLU A 24 14.16 -10.53 15.78
CA GLU A 24 14.07 -11.99 15.88
C GLU A 24 12.88 -12.52 15.08
N LEU A 25 11.76 -11.78 15.10
CA LEU A 25 10.57 -12.13 14.36
C LEU A 25 10.68 -11.77 12.88
N ALA A 26 11.38 -10.67 12.56
CA ALA A 26 11.65 -10.21 11.20
C ALA A 26 12.37 -11.28 10.35
N GLN A 27 13.25 -12.09 10.95
CA GLN A 27 13.96 -13.18 10.25
C GLN A 27 13.01 -14.19 9.60
N ARG A 28 11.81 -14.39 10.16
CA ARG A 28 10.78 -15.29 9.61
C ARG A 28 10.20 -14.80 8.28
N LEU A 29 10.37 -13.52 7.94
CA LEU A 29 9.91 -12.94 6.68
C LEU A 29 10.96 -13.07 5.56
N GLY A 30 12.16 -13.58 5.87
CA GLY A 30 13.28 -13.70 4.95
C GLY A 30 14.02 -12.38 4.75
N ASP A 31 14.83 -12.32 3.69
CA ASP A 31 15.80 -11.23 3.48
C ASP A 31 15.40 -10.18 2.44
N GLU A 32 14.17 -10.26 1.92
CA GLU A 32 13.67 -9.33 0.91
C GLU A 32 13.62 -7.89 1.42
N ARG A 33 14.04 -6.93 0.59
CA ARG A 33 13.99 -5.51 0.96
C ARG A 33 12.56 -5.02 1.25
N LEU A 34 11.59 -5.60 0.54
CA LEU A 34 10.17 -5.25 0.60
C LEU A 34 9.35 -6.53 0.70
N VAL A 35 8.54 -6.66 1.75
CA VAL A 35 7.68 -7.83 1.95
C VAL A 35 6.22 -7.38 1.95
N PRO A 36 5.42 -7.73 0.93
CA PRO A 36 3.98 -7.56 0.98
C PRO A 36 3.41 -8.29 2.19
N ALA A 37 2.58 -7.60 2.99
CA ALA A 37 2.02 -8.16 4.22
C ALA A 37 0.61 -7.63 4.49
N VAL A 38 -0.15 -8.43 5.23
CA VAL A 38 -1.33 -7.99 5.96
C VAL A 38 -0.89 -7.79 7.41
N VAL A 39 -1.02 -6.56 7.91
CA VAL A 39 -0.69 -6.21 9.29
C VAL A 39 -1.97 -5.83 10.00
N THR A 40 -2.38 -6.62 10.98
CA THR A 40 -3.54 -6.37 11.81
C THR A 40 -3.09 -5.70 13.09
N ILE A 41 -3.57 -4.47 13.33
CA ILE A 41 -3.23 -3.65 14.50
C ILE A 41 -4.49 -3.45 15.33
N ASN A 42 -4.49 -3.89 16.59
CA ASN A 42 -5.66 -3.85 17.48
C ASN A 42 -6.94 -4.43 16.83
N GLY A 43 -6.80 -5.49 16.03
CA GLY A 43 -7.91 -6.14 15.31
C GLY A 43 -8.27 -5.51 13.96
N THR A 44 -7.65 -4.40 13.56
CA THR A 44 -7.89 -3.75 12.26
C THR A 44 -6.84 -4.18 11.22
N PRO A 45 -7.21 -4.92 10.16
CA PRO A 45 -6.26 -5.37 9.15
C PRO A 45 -5.91 -4.25 8.16
N VAL A 46 -4.62 -4.11 7.89
CA VAL A 46 -4.07 -3.16 6.92
C VAL A 46 -3.14 -3.91 5.97
N ARG A 47 -3.52 -3.96 4.69
CA ARG A 47 -2.61 -4.47 3.64
C ARG A 47 -1.56 -3.41 3.35
N THR A 48 -0.30 -3.81 3.44
CA THR A 48 0.84 -2.90 3.34
C THR A 48 2.04 -3.62 2.72
N THR A 49 3.15 -2.89 2.60
CA THR A 49 4.47 -3.46 2.31
C THR A 49 5.38 -3.12 3.48
N LEU A 50 5.99 -4.13 4.06
CA LEU A 50 7.01 -3.98 5.09
C LEU A 50 8.36 -3.64 4.45
N HIS A 51 9.06 -2.68 5.02
CA HIS A 51 10.38 -2.25 4.53
C HIS A 51 11.46 -2.75 5.47
N LYS A 52 12.48 -3.45 4.95
CA LYS A 52 13.65 -3.85 5.74
C LYS A 52 14.53 -2.62 6.01
N MET A 53 14.77 -2.30 7.28
CA MET A 53 15.58 -1.17 7.73
C MET A 53 16.28 -1.53 9.05
N ASN A 54 17.57 -1.22 9.19
CA ASN A 54 18.35 -1.41 10.43
C ASN A 54 18.26 -2.84 11.02
N GLY A 55 18.17 -3.88 10.18
CA GLY A 55 18.08 -5.28 10.64
C GLY A 55 16.68 -5.75 11.04
N GLY A 56 15.67 -4.87 11.02
CA GLY A 56 14.26 -5.21 11.22
C GLY A 56 13.39 -4.85 10.03
N TYR A 57 12.09 -5.11 10.14
CA TYR A 57 11.08 -4.59 9.21
C TYR A 57 10.27 -3.48 9.88
N MET A 58 9.85 -2.50 9.10
CA MET A 58 8.95 -1.44 9.55
C MET A 58 7.74 -1.30 8.64
N MET A 59 6.65 -0.76 9.21
CA MET A 59 5.51 -0.18 8.51
C MET A 59 5.38 1.31 8.86
N ALA A 60 5.16 2.14 7.83
CA ALA A 60 4.80 3.54 8.05
C ALA A 60 3.33 3.65 8.45
N VAL A 61 3.06 4.36 9.53
CA VAL A 61 1.72 4.52 10.08
C VAL A 61 1.27 5.95 9.85
N ASN A 62 0.73 6.22 8.67
CA ASN A 62 0.26 7.56 8.32
C ASN A 62 -1.00 7.96 9.13
N LYS A 63 -1.45 9.21 9.00
CA LYS A 63 -2.60 9.72 9.74
C LYS A 63 -3.92 8.97 9.45
N ALA A 64 -4.09 8.46 8.23
CA ALA A 64 -5.27 7.66 7.89
C ALA A 64 -5.26 6.31 8.63
N VAL A 65 -4.11 5.62 8.67
CA VAL A 65 -3.95 4.37 9.40
C VAL A 65 -4.11 4.60 10.91
N GLN A 66 -3.53 5.67 11.47
CA GLN A 66 -3.74 6.07 12.87
C GLN A 66 -5.23 6.24 13.19
N GLY A 67 -5.97 6.94 12.33
CA GLY A 67 -7.41 7.12 12.49
C GLY A 67 -8.20 5.80 12.39
N GLN A 68 -7.81 4.90 11.48
CA GLN A 68 -8.49 3.61 11.29
C GLN A 68 -8.33 2.67 12.49
N MET A 69 -7.16 2.65 13.12
CA MET A 69 -6.89 1.76 14.26
C MET A 69 -7.11 2.44 15.62
N GLY A 70 -7.39 3.74 15.65
CA GLY A 70 -7.57 4.51 16.88
C GLY A 70 -6.30 4.57 17.74
N ALA A 71 -5.12 4.49 17.14
CA ALA A 71 -3.84 4.53 17.85
C ALA A 71 -2.89 5.57 17.24
N THR A 72 -2.04 6.14 18.09
CA THR A 72 -1.12 7.23 17.78
C THR A 72 0.28 6.91 18.30
N ALA A 73 1.24 7.80 18.05
CA ALA A 73 2.59 7.57 18.56
C ALA A 73 2.62 7.56 20.09
N GLY A 74 3.34 6.61 20.67
CA GLY A 74 3.39 6.35 22.11
C GLY A 74 2.43 5.26 22.57
N ASP A 75 1.45 4.87 21.74
CA ASP A 75 0.48 3.85 22.12
C ASP A 75 1.06 2.44 21.92
N ALA A 76 0.85 1.59 22.93
CA ALA A 76 1.06 0.16 22.80
C ALA A 76 -0.04 -0.44 21.93
N VAL A 77 0.36 -1.28 20.98
CA VAL A 77 -0.54 -1.93 20.03
C VAL A 77 -0.21 -3.42 19.93
N HIS A 78 -1.27 -4.20 19.76
CA HIS A 78 -1.17 -5.61 19.46
C HIS A 78 -1.14 -5.83 17.96
N VAL A 79 -0.14 -6.58 17.48
CA VAL A 79 0.16 -6.70 16.04
C VAL A 79 0.20 -8.15 15.61
N LEU A 80 -0.53 -8.47 14.56
CA LEU A 80 -0.40 -9.72 13.79
C LEU A 80 0.06 -9.41 12.37
N VAL A 81 1.15 -10.04 11.94
CA VAL A 81 1.73 -9.89 10.61
C VAL A 81 1.67 -11.21 9.85
N GLU A 82 1.09 -11.14 8.66
CA GLU A 82 1.03 -12.25 7.72
C GLU A 82 1.58 -11.81 6.37
N ARG A 83 2.39 -12.66 5.73
CA ARG A 83 2.88 -12.38 4.39
C ARG A 83 1.71 -12.39 3.41
N ASP A 84 1.58 -11.32 2.63
CA ASP A 84 0.51 -11.16 1.64
C ASP A 84 0.94 -11.86 0.34
N SER A 85 0.60 -13.15 0.23
CA SER A 85 0.85 -13.96 -0.96
C SER A 85 -0.31 -13.95 -1.95
N ALA A 86 -1.36 -13.16 -1.72
CA ALA A 86 -2.49 -13.11 -2.63
C ALA A 86 -2.08 -12.42 -3.94
N GLU A 87 -2.31 -13.14 -5.05
CA GLU A 87 -2.04 -12.67 -6.40
C GLU A 87 -2.88 -11.41 -6.68
N ARG A 88 -2.21 -10.30 -6.96
CA ARG A 88 -2.87 -9.00 -7.17
C ARG A 88 -3.29 -8.85 -8.63
N THR A 89 -4.29 -9.59 -9.08
CA THR A 89 -5.01 -9.24 -10.31
C THR A 89 -6.05 -8.18 -9.96
N VAL A 90 -5.67 -6.92 -10.02
CA VAL A 90 -6.65 -5.82 -10.00
C VAL A 90 -7.16 -5.70 -11.42
N GLU A 91 -8.42 -6.06 -11.65
CA GLU A 91 -9.05 -5.92 -12.97
C GLU A 91 -9.01 -4.45 -13.39
N VAL A 92 -8.29 -4.18 -14.48
CA VAL A 92 -8.26 -2.85 -15.08
C VAL A 92 -9.58 -2.66 -15.82
N PRO A 93 -10.42 -1.67 -15.47
CA PRO A 93 -11.66 -1.42 -16.19
C PRO A 93 -11.40 -1.23 -17.68
N ALA A 94 -12.23 -1.83 -18.54
CA ALA A 94 -12.02 -1.81 -19.99
C ALA A 94 -11.83 -0.40 -20.55
N ASN A 95 -12.61 0.57 -20.06
CA ASN A 95 -12.51 1.97 -20.47
C ASN A 95 -11.16 2.62 -20.11
N LEU A 96 -10.55 2.26 -18.99
CA LEU A 96 -9.20 2.71 -18.63
C LEU A 96 -8.15 1.99 -19.47
N ALA A 97 -8.30 0.67 -19.69
CA ALA A 97 -7.38 -0.09 -20.53
C ALA A 97 -7.33 0.48 -21.96
N ASP A 98 -8.50 0.77 -22.55
CA ASP A 98 -8.63 1.37 -23.88
C ASP A 98 -7.99 2.77 -23.93
N ALA A 99 -8.20 3.60 -22.92
CA ALA A 99 -7.63 4.94 -22.86
C ALA A 99 -6.10 4.90 -22.73
N LEU A 100 -5.57 4.01 -21.89
CA LEU A 100 -4.11 3.80 -21.75
C LEU A 100 -3.49 3.33 -23.06
N ALA A 101 -4.14 2.39 -23.77
CA ALA A 101 -3.67 1.89 -25.06
C ALA A 101 -3.66 2.99 -26.13
N LYS A 102 -4.76 3.76 -26.25
CA LYS A 102 -4.87 4.89 -27.18
C LYS A 102 -3.80 5.96 -26.97
N ALA A 103 -3.41 6.18 -25.72
CA ALA A 103 -2.41 7.18 -25.36
C ALA A 103 -0.97 6.65 -25.31
N GLY A 104 -0.73 5.37 -25.57
CA GLY A 104 0.59 4.74 -25.41
C GLY A 104 1.09 4.75 -23.96
N ALA A 105 0.20 4.89 -22.98
CA ALA A 105 0.52 5.03 -21.56
C ALA A 105 0.54 3.71 -20.79
N ARG A 106 0.29 2.58 -21.46
CA ARG A 106 0.20 1.25 -20.83
C ARG A 106 1.49 0.87 -20.10
N ASP A 107 2.64 1.02 -20.75
CA ASP A 107 3.93 0.68 -20.15
C ASP A 107 4.26 1.56 -18.94
N ALA A 108 3.87 2.85 -18.98
CA ALA A 108 4.05 3.76 -17.85
C ALA A 108 3.18 3.33 -16.66
N PHE A 109 1.94 2.91 -16.92
CA PHE A 109 1.06 2.34 -15.90
C PHE A 109 1.63 1.04 -15.31
N ASP A 110 2.10 0.12 -16.15
CA ASP A 110 2.63 -1.18 -15.71
C ASP A 110 3.95 -1.02 -14.90
N LYS A 111 4.71 0.06 -15.12
CA LYS A 111 5.90 0.42 -14.32
C LYS A 111 5.59 1.09 -12.98
N LEU A 112 4.36 1.49 -12.72
CA LEU A 112 3.98 2.06 -11.42
C LEU A 112 4.14 1.02 -10.30
N THR A 113 4.38 1.49 -9.08
CA THR A 113 4.32 0.59 -7.92
C THR A 113 2.88 0.07 -7.76
N PRO A 114 2.69 -1.14 -7.19
CA PRO A 114 1.34 -1.69 -6.98
C PRO A 114 0.42 -0.77 -6.16
N PHE A 115 0.99 0.04 -5.26
CA PHE A 115 0.24 1.08 -4.54
C PHE A 115 -0.30 2.15 -5.50
N ARG A 116 0.55 2.70 -6.37
CA ARG A 116 0.14 3.73 -7.33
C ARG A 116 -0.84 3.22 -8.38
N GLN A 117 -0.67 1.98 -8.86
CA GLN A 117 -1.65 1.33 -9.73
C GLN A 117 -3.01 1.22 -9.02
N ASN A 118 -3.02 0.75 -7.76
CA ASN A 118 -4.24 0.63 -6.97
C ASN A 118 -4.92 1.99 -6.70
N GLU A 119 -4.16 3.02 -6.35
CA GLU A 119 -4.75 4.35 -6.10
C GLU A 119 -5.39 4.93 -7.37
N LEU A 120 -4.75 4.76 -8.53
CA LEU A 120 -5.32 5.16 -9.82
C LEU A 120 -6.60 4.36 -10.13
N LEU A 121 -6.56 3.03 -9.97
CA LEU A 121 -7.71 2.16 -10.19
C LEU A 121 -8.87 2.48 -9.24
N LYS A 122 -8.61 2.70 -7.95
CA LYS A 122 -9.62 3.14 -6.97
C LYS A 122 -10.22 4.49 -7.33
N SER A 123 -9.41 5.44 -7.82
CA SER A 123 -9.91 6.72 -8.29
C SER A 123 -10.91 6.51 -9.43
N VAL A 124 -10.60 5.69 -10.44
CA VAL A 124 -11.52 5.42 -11.55
C VAL A 124 -12.77 4.63 -11.10
N THR A 125 -12.59 3.56 -10.34
CA THR A 125 -13.68 2.64 -9.95
C THR A 125 -14.63 3.22 -8.90
N SER A 126 -14.17 4.12 -8.03
CA SER A 126 -15.03 4.80 -7.04
C SER A 126 -15.95 5.88 -7.64
N ALA A 127 -15.81 6.21 -8.92
CA ALA A 127 -16.66 7.20 -9.59
C ALA A 127 -18.08 6.65 -9.83
N ARG A 128 -19.07 7.32 -9.25
CA ARG A 128 -20.49 6.94 -9.32
C ARG A 128 -21.15 7.26 -10.67
N THR A 129 -20.66 8.26 -11.39
CA THR A 129 -21.18 8.66 -12.70
C THR A 129 -20.15 8.38 -13.78
N ASP A 130 -20.63 8.08 -14.99
CA ASP A 130 -19.77 7.79 -16.14
C ASP A 130 -18.95 9.02 -16.55
N ASP A 131 -19.52 10.22 -16.43
CA ASP A 131 -18.82 11.49 -16.68
C ASP A 131 -17.63 11.69 -15.72
N THR A 132 -17.84 11.47 -14.42
CA THR A 132 -16.74 11.56 -13.43
C THR A 132 -15.70 10.47 -13.68
N ARG A 133 -16.12 9.28 -14.12
CA ARG A 133 -15.21 8.18 -14.45
C ARG A 133 -14.34 8.56 -15.66
N ALA A 134 -14.94 9.07 -16.73
CA ALA A 134 -14.24 9.53 -17.93
C ALA A 134 -13.20 10.61 -17.58
N ARG A 135 -13.61 11.65 -16.84
CA ARG A 135 -12.70 12.71 -16.40
C ARG A 135 -11.51 12.18 -15.60
N ARG A 136 -11.72 11.21 -14.71
CA ARG A 136 -10.65 10.60 -13.91
C ARG A 136 -9.71 9.74 -14.76
N ILE A 137 -10.24 9.07 -15.79
CA ILE A 137 -9.43 8.33 -16.77
C ILE A 137 -8.54 9.29 -17.55
N ASP A 138 -9.07 10.41 -18.03
CA ASP A 138 -8.29 11.40 -18.78
C ASP A 138 -7.17 11.98 -17.92
N GLN A 139 -7.46 12.30 -16.65
CA GLN A 139 -6.44 12.75 -15.68
C GLN A 139 -5.35 11.70 -15.44
N ALA A 140 -5.74 10.43 -15.31
CA ALA A 140 -4.80 9.34 -15.11
C ALA A 140 -3.87 9.17 -16.33
N VAL A 141 -4.43 9.20 -17.54
CA VAL A 141 -3.68 9.14 -18.79
C VAL A 141 -2.74 10.34 -18.90
N GLN A 142 -3.22 11.55 -18.66
CA GLN A 142 -2.41 12.77 -18.70
C GLN A 142 -1.24 12.70 -17.73
N ALA A 143 -1.45 12.22 -16.50
CA ALA A 143 -0.37 12.08 -15.51
C ALA A 143 0.71 11.09 -15.97
N LEU A 144 0.31 10.01 -16.63
CA LEU A 144 1.23 8.97 -17.13
C LEU A 144 1.99 9.40 -18.37
N THR A 145 1.39 10.21 -19.24
CA THR A 145 2.02 10.72 -20.48
C THR A 145 2.82 12.00 -20.27
N SER A 146 2.48 12.80 -19.25
CA SER A 146 3.19 14.06 -18.93
C SER A 146 4.51 13.84 -18.19
N THR A 147 4.91 12.59 -17.91
CA THR A 147 6.22 12.28 -17.29
C THR A 147 7.34 12.16 -18.36
N ALA A 148 7.22 12.89 -19.46
CA ALA A 148 8.28 13.05 -20.47
C ALA A 148 8.57 14.54 -20.64
N GLY A 149 9.67 14.96 -20.01
CA GLY A 149 10.26 16.28 -19.99
C GLY A 149 11.43 16.26 -19.01
#